data_AF-B1WSK9-F1
#
_entry.id   AF-B1WSK9-F1
#
_cell.length_a   1.000
_cell.length_b   1.000
_cell.length_c   1.000
_cell.angle_alpha   90.00
_cell.angle_beta   90.00
_cell.angle_gamma   90.00
#
_symmetry.space_group_name_H-M   'P 1'
#
loop_
_entity.id
_entity.type
_entity.pdbx_description
1 polymer ?
#
loop_
_entity_poly.entity_id
_entity_poly.type
_entity_poly.pdbx_seq_one_letter_code
_entity_poly.pdbx_strand_id
1 'polypeptide(L)' 'MIIDNKEKIELIKEFLENSSNGRETQRALAVKLVLEGYRYERVSEILSVSLGFISKWVNAFNFGGINGLK' A
#
# COMPACT_ATOMS: atom_id res chain seq x y z
N MET A 1 11.49 9.67 -14.64
CA MET A 1 10.16 10.23 -14.31
C MET A 1 9.89 9.85 -12.86
N ILE A 2 9.89 10.81 -11.93
CA ILE A 2 9.53 10.55 -10.53
C ILE A 2 8.00 10.52 -10.52
N ILE A 3 7.42 9.33 -10.33
CA ILE A 3 5.97 9.17 -10.21
C ILE A 3 5.54 9.84 -8.91
N ASP A 4 4.64 10.81 -9.01
CA ASP A 4 4.12 11.56 -7.87
C ASP A 4 3.32 10.65 -6.93
N ASN A 5 3.29 10.95 -5.63
CA ASN A 5 2.51 10.14 -4.68
C ASN A 5 1.03 10.10 -5.04
N LYS A 6 0.48 11.16 -5.67
CA LYS A 6 -0.91 11.17 -6.15
C LYS A 6 -1.16 10.12 -7.23
N GLU A 7 -0.25 9.97 -8.19
CA GLU A 7 -0.34 8.96 -9.25
C GLU A 7 -0.26 7.54 -8.68
N LYS A 8 0.64 7.32 -7.71
CA LYS A 8 0.74 6.03 -6.99
C LYS A 8 -0.53 5.69 -6.22
N ILE A 9 -1.14 6.68 -5.57
CA ILE A 9 -2.41 6.49 -4.85
C ILE A 9 -3.52 6.10 -5.81
N GLU A 10 -3.58 6.72 -6.99
CA GLU A 10 -4.62 6.40 -7.98
C GLU A 10 -4.46 4.97 -8.53
N LEU A 11 -3.23 4.56 -8.85
CA LEU A 11 -2.92 3.17 -9.22
C LEU A 11 -3.37 2.17 -8.15
N ILE A 12 -3.17 2.48 -6.87
CA ILE A 12 -3.59 1.60 -5.77
C ILE A 12 -5.11 1.57 -5.64
N LYS A 13 -5.82 2.68 -5.85
CA LYS A 13 -7.29 2.70 -5.82
C LYS A 13 -7.87 1.84 -6.93
N GLU A 14 -7.39 1.98 -8.17
CA GLU A 14 -7.82 1.13 -9.29
C GLU A 14 -7.57 -0.35 -8.99
N PHE A 15 -6.43 -0.68 -8.39
CA PHE A 15 -6.14 -2.05 -7.96
C PHE A 15 -7.10 -2.56 -6.88
N LEU A 16 -7.43 -1.73 -5.88
CA LEU A 16 -8.35 -2.07 -4.80
C LEU A 16 -9.77 -2.32 -5.30
N GLU A 17 -10.23 -1.56 -6.30
CA GLU A 17 -11.55 -1.73 -6.91
C GLU A 17 -11.69 -3.07 -7.66
N ASN A 18 -10.57 -3.60 -8.17
CA ASN A 18 -10.54 -4.84 -8.96
C ASN A 18 -10.07 -6.07 -8.18
N SER A 19 -9.56 -5.91 -6.96
CA SER A 19 -9.03 -7.01 -6.14
C SER A 19 -10.13 -7.71 -5.34
N SER A 20 -10.30 -9.02 -5.60
CA SER A 20 -11.10 -9.92 -4.75
C SER A 20 -10.28 -10.62 -3.67
N ASN A 21 -8.96 -10.43 -3.65
CA ASN A 21 -8.05 -11.10 -2.72
C ASN A 21 -7.83 -10.25 -1.46
N GLY A 22 -8.39 -10.68 -0.33
CA GLY A 22 -8.30 -9.95 0.94
C GLY A 22 -6.86 -9.67 1.40
N ARG A 23 -5.89 -10.52 1.06
CA ARG A 23 -4.47 -10.28 1.39
C ARG A 23 -3.89 -9.17 0.54
N GLU A 24 -4.16 -9.18 -0.76
CA GLU A 24 -3.71 -8.12 -1.69
C GLU A 24 -4.33 -6.77 -1.31
N THR A 25 -5.62 -6.77 -0.98
CA THR A 25 -6.35 -5.60 -0.50
C THR A 25 -5.73 -5.02 0.78
N GLN A 26 -5.39 -5.87 1.77
CA GLN A 26 -4.76 -5.39 3.02
C GLN A 26 -3.37 -4.78 2.79
N ARG A 27 -2.58 -5.35 1.87
CA ARG A 27 -1.25 -4.83 1.51
C ARG A 27 -1.37 -3.49 0.80
N ALA A 28 -2.27 -3.40 -0.18
CA ALA A 28 -2.54 -2.19 -0.94
C ALA A 28 -3.04 -1.05 -0.03
N LEU A 29 -3.93 -1.34 0.92
CA LEU A 29 -4.39 -0.37 1.91
C LEU A 29 -3.25 0.17 2.79
N ALA A 30 -2.34 -0.70 3.24
CA ALA A 30 -1.18 -0.28 4.02
C ALA A 30 -0.28 0.69 3.23
N VAL A 31 -0.02 0.40 1.95
CA VAL A 31 0.78 1.29 1.09
C VAL A 31 0.06 2.61 0.83
N LYS A 32 -1.23 2.58 0.50
CA LYS A 32 -2.04 3.79 0.26
C LYS A 32 -1.98 4.76 1.44
N LEU A 33 -2.22 4.26 2.66
CA LEU A 33 -2.21 5.11 3.86
C LEU A 33 -0.84 5.75 4.09
N VAL A 34 0.25 5.02 3.85
CA VAL A 34 1.61 5.60 3.95
C VAL A 34 1.82 6.70 2.91
N LEU A 35 1.38 6.50 1.66
CA LEU A 35 1.49 7.50 0.60
C LEU A 35 0.62 8.74 0.89
N GLU A 36 -0.51 8.56 1.58
CA GLU A 36 -1.36 9.64 2.10
C GLU A 36 -0.75 10.38 3.29
N GLY A 37 0.44 9.97 3.76
CA GLY A 37 1.20 10.65 4.80
C GLY A 37 0.98 10.10 6.22
N TYR A 38 0.25 8.98 6.37
CA TYR A 38 0.12 8.34 7.67
C TYR A 38 1.44 7.70 8.09
N ARG A 39 1.80 7.89 9.35
CA ARG A 39 2.95 7.20 9.95
C ARG A 39 2.66 5.71 10.12
N TYR A 40 3.71 4.89 10.13
CA TYR A 40 3.57 3.43 10.22
C TYR A 40 2.87 2.98 11.50
N GLU A 41 3.08 3.67 12.62
CA GLU A 41 2.42 3.37 13.89
C GLU A 41 0.90 3.52 13.76
N ARG A 42 0.45 4.60 13.10
CA ARG A 42 -0.98 4.83 12.88
C ARG A 42 -1.59 3.84 11.89
N VAL A 43 -0.86 3.48 10.84
CA VAL A 43 -1.30 2.44 9.89
C VAL A 43 -1.41 1.07 10.58
N SER A 44 -0.48 0.77 11.47
CA SER A 44 -0.46 -0.46 12.28
C SER A 44 -1.70 -0.57 13.15
N GLU A 45 -2.08 0.53 13.82
CA GLU A 45 -3.32 0.61 14.61
C GLU A 45 -4.57 0.45 13.72
N ILE A 46 -4.67 1.19 12.61
CA ILE A 46 -5.85 1.18 11.72
C ILE A 46 -6.09 -0.22 11.12
N LEU A 47 -5.02 -0.89 10.66
CA LEU A 47 -5.13 -2.16 9.95
C LEU A 47 -4.87 -3.38 10.83
N SER A 48 -4.51 -3.18 12.11
CA SER A 48 -4.12 -4.24 13.05
C SER A 48 -3.01 -5.16 12.49
N VAL A 49 -1.98 -4.56 11.89
CA VAL A 49 -0.81 -5.25 11.30
C VAL A 49 0.49 -4.76 11.91
N SER A 50 1.58 -5.51 11.80
CA SER A 50 2.88 -5.08 12.33
C SER A 50 3.55 -3.99 11.48
N LEU A 51 4.47 -3.23 12.08
CA LEU A 51 5.31 -2.26 11.36
C LEU A 51 6.14 -2.94 10.25
N GLY A 52 6.61 -4.16 10.51
CA GLY A 52 7.34 -4.97 9.52
C GLY A 52 6.48 -5.37 8.32
N PHE A 53 5.19 -5.64 8.53
CA PHE A 53 4.23 -5.87 7.45
C PHE A 53 4.13 -4.62 6.55
N ILE A 54 3.96 -3.44 7.15
CA ILE A 54 3.82 -2.17 6.43
C ILE A 54 5.10 -1.88 5.63
N SER A 55 6.26 -1.93 6.28
CA SER A 55 7.56 -1.69 5.64
C SER A 55 7.80 -2.63 4.46
N LYS A 56 7.49 -3.93 4.63
CA LYS A 56 7.64 -4.93 3.57
C LYS A 56 6.83 -4.55 2.33
N TRP A 57 5.56 -4.21 2.48
CA TRP A 57 4.69 -3.96 1.33
C TRP A 57 4.88 -2.58 0.70
N VAL A 58 5.26 -1.57 1.49
CA VAL A 58 5.70 -0.28 0.94
C VAL A 58 6.95 -0.48 0.07
N ASN A 59 7.93 -1.24 0.55
CA ASN A 59 9.11 -1.57 -0.25
C ASN A 59 8.73 -2.37 -1.49
N ALA A 60 7.94 -3.43 -1.35
CA ALA A 60 7.52 -4.26 -2.48
C ALA A 60 6.81 -3.43 -3.56
N PHE A 61 5.94 -2.49 -3.19
CA PHE A 61 5.30 -1.58 -4.13
C PHE A 61 6.29 -0.57 -4.75
N ASN A 62 7.23 -0.01 -3.99
CA ASN A 62 8.22 0.91 -4.52
C ASN A 62 9.15 0.26 -5.56
N PHE A 63 9.44 -1.03 -5.42
CA PHE A 63 10.29 -1.78 -6.38
C PHE A 63 9.49 -2.43 -7.52
N GLY A 64 8.27 -2.91 -7.26
CA GLY A 64 7.50 -3.74 -8.19
C GLY A 64 6.16 -3.15 -8.65
N GLY A 65 5.80 -1.94 -8.20
CA GLY A 65 4.48 -1.36 -8.41
C GLY A 65 3.36 -2.28 -7.90
N ILE A 66 2.24 -2.33 -8.63
CA ILE A 66 1.11 -3.20 -8.30
C ILE A 66 1.49 -4.68 -8.29
N ASN A 67 2.44 -5.12 -9.13
CA ASN A 67 2.90 -6.51 -9.12
C ASN A 67 3.63 -6.88 -7.82
N GLY A 68 4.21 -5.90 -7.12
CA GLY A 68 4.79 -6.09 -5.79
C GLY A 68 3.75 -6.33 -4.69
N LEU A 69 2.46 -6.18 -4.97
CA LEU A 69 1.38 -6.37 -3.99
C LEU A 69 0.64 -7.71 -4.13
N LYS A 70 0.83 -8.41 -5.26
CA LYS A 70 0.25 -9.72 -5.56
C LYS A 70 0.94 -10.84 -4.75
#